data_AF-A0A447US34-F1
#
_entry.id   AF-A0A447US34-F1
#
_cell.length_a   1.000
_cell.length_b   1.000
_cell.length_c   1.000
_cell.angle_alpha   90.00
_cell.angle_beta   90.00
_cell.angle_gamma   90.00
#
_symmetry.space_group_name_H-M   'P 1'
#
loop_
_entity.id
_entity.type
_entity.pdbx_description
1 polymer ?
#
loop_
_entity_poly.entity_id
_entity_poly.type
_entity_poly.pdbx_seq_one_letter_code
_entity_poly.pdbx_strand_id
1 'polypeptide(L)'
;MTQPIHLTWLNGPDVDQLKLTDTEILTAVEDGLRAQGEKKTVIEPRMHLIPDKAFNGHFNVLRGYIEPLGLAGVKNRRRLRQ
;
A
#
# COMPACT_ATOMS: atom_id res chain seq x y z
N MET A 1 -10.47 26.24 18.53
CA MET A 1 -9.71 26.55 17.30
C MET A 1 -9.31 25.23 16.67
N THR A 2 -9.57 25.04 15.37
CA THR A 2 -9.18 23.81 14.64
C THR A 2 -7.75 23.96 14.09
N GLN A 3 -6.92 22.93 14.26
CA GLN A 3 -5.57 22.88 13.70
C GLN A 3 -5.60 22.54 12.20
N PRO A 4 -4.73 23.13 11.36
CA PRO A 4 -4.64 22.78 9.95
C PRO A 4 -4.06 21.36 9.76
N ILE A 5 -4.53 20.66 8.73
CA ILE A 5 -4.02 19.35 8.30
C ILE A 5 -3.34 19.51 6.95
N HIS A 6 -2.14 18.95 6.80
CA HIS A 6 -1.38 18.92 5.55
C HIS A 6 -1.33 17.50 5.00
N LEU A 7 -1.57 17.35 3.69
CA LEU A 7 -1.50 16.09 2.98
C LEU A 7 -0.41 16.17 1.91
N THR A 8 0.55 15.25 1.95
CA THR A 8 1.56 15.09 0.91
C THR A 8 1.02 14.18 -0.20
N TRP A 9 1.10 14.65 -1.44
CA TRP A 9 0.71 13.89 -2.63
C TRP A 9 1.94 13.60 -3.49
N LEU A 10 2.06 12.36 -3.96
CA LEU A 10 3.09 11.91 -4.90
C LEU A 10 2.41 11.21 -6.08
N ASN A 11 2.67 11.68 -7.30
CA ASN A 11 2.23 11.03 -8.53
C ASN A 11 3.32 10.08 -9.08
N GLY A 12 3.05 9.42 -10.22
CA GLY A 12 4.00 8.51 -10.86
C GLY A 12 5.37 9.16 -11.17
N PRO A 13 5.41 10.25 -11.95
CA PRO A 13 6.64 11.01 -12.18
C PRO A 13 7.38 11.48 -10.92
N ASP A 14 6.68 11.82 -9.83
CA ASP A 14 7.32 12.19 -8.56
C ASP A 14 8.04 10.98 -7.94
N VAL A 15 7.41 9.80 -7.99
CA VAL A 15 8.02 8.54 -7.52
C VAL A 15 9.21 8.16 -8.40
N ASP A 16 9.11 8.30 -9.73
CA ASP A 16 10.21 8.00 -10.65
C ASP A 16 11.44 8.89 -10.39
N GLN A 17 11.22 10.15 -9.99
CA GLN A 17 12.29 11.10 -9.64
C GLN A 17 13.04 10.74 -8.36
N LEU A 18 12.44 9.93 -7.47
CA LEU A 18 13.14 9.43 -6.27
C LEU A 18 14.33 8.54 -6.64
N LYS A 19 14.31 7.93 -7.85
CA LYS A 19 15.38 7.07 -8.37
C LYS A 19 15.81 6.00 -7.37
N LEU A 20 14.83 5.38 -6.70
CA LEU A 20 15.06 4.31 -5.73
C LEU A 20 15.85 3.19 -6.40
N THR A 21 16.94 2.79 -5.76
CA THR A 21 17.76 1.68 -6.22
C THR A 21 17.09 0.35 -5.92
N ASP A 22 17.42 -0.68 -6.70
CA ASP A 22 16.93 -2.04 -6.45
C ASP A 22 17.28 -2.50 -5.03
N THR A 23 18.45 -2.13 -4.52
CA THR A 23 18.88 -2.45 -3.15
C THR A 23 17.94 -1.82 -2.11
N GLU A 24 17.62 -0.54 -2.22
CA GLU A 24 16.69 0.13 -1.30
C GLU A 24 15.30 -0.53 -1.31
N ILE A 25 14.81 -0.87 -2.51
CA ILE A 25 13.51 -1.52 -2.67
C ILE A 25 13.53 -2.91 -2.04
N LEU A 26 14.54 -3.72 -2.33
CA LEU A 26 14.65 -5.08 -1.80
C LEU A 26 14.81 -5.09 -0.29
N THR A 27 15.66 -4.22 0.27
CA THR A 27 15.81 -4.09 1.72
C THR A 27 14.49 -3.71 2.39
N ALA A 28 13.75 -2.74 1.84
CA ALA A 28 12.45 -2.36 2.40
C ALA A 28 11.42 -3.52 2.37
N VAL A 29 11.43 -4.33 1.31
CA VAL A 29 10.58 -5.52 1.20
C VAL A 29 10.99 -6.60 2.21
N GLU A 30 12.28 -6.88 2.33
CA GLU A 30 12.82 -7.86 3.28
C GLU A 30 12.52 -7.50 4.73
N ASP A 31 12.65 -6.23 5.10
CA ASP A 31 12.31 -5.74 6.44
C ASP A 31 10.82 -5.90 6.74
N GLY A 32 9.95 -5.65 5.76
CA GLY A 32 8.52 -5.92 5.87
C GLY A 32 8.21 -7.42 6.07
N LEU A 33 8.88 -8.30 5.32
CA LEU A 33 8.75 -9.75 5.46
C LEU A 33 9.26 -10.25 6.81
N ARG A 34 10.40 -9.72 7.28
CA ARG A 34 10.95 -10.03 8.61
C ARG A 34 9.97 -9.62 9.71
N ALA A 35 9.47 -8.39 9.66
CA ALA A 35 8.48 -7.91 10.62
C ALA A 35 7.23 -8.80 10.64
N GLN A 36 6.78 -9.27 9.47
CA GLN A 36 5.66 -10.21 9.37
C GLN A 36 5.99 -11.56 10.02
N GLY A 37 7.16 -12.14 9.73
CA GLY A 37 7.62 -13.40 10.31
C GLY A 37 7.76 -13.34 11.83
N GLU A 38 8.12 -12.17 12.37
CA GLU A 38 8.22 -11.88 13.80
C GLU A 38 6.87 -11.56 14.45
N LYS A 39 5.75 -11.63 13.72
CA LYS A 39 4.40 -11.28 14.19
C LYS A 39 4.24 -9.81 14.61
N LYS A 40 5.08 -8.92 14.08
CA LYS A 40 5.06 -7.45 14.32
C LYS A 40 4.30 -6.67 13.25
N THR A 41 3.33 -7.32 12.62
CA THR A 41 2.49 -6.71 11.58
C THR A 41 1.05 -7.12 11.80
N VAL A 42 0.13 -6.19 11.51
CA VAL A 42 -1.29 -6.52 11.33
C VAL A 42 -1.58 -6.37 9.84
N ILE A 43 -1.85 -7.48 9.16
CA ILE A 43 -2.23 -7.47 7.75
C ILE A 43 -3.63 -8.06 7.66
N GLU A 44 -4.61 -7.23 7.32
CA GLU A 44 -5.99 -7.70 7.21
C GLU A 44 -6.20 -8.53 5.94
N PRO A 45 -7.21 -9.43 5.94
CA PRO A 45 -7.63 -10.13 4.73
C PRO A 45 -7.92 -9.15 3.59
N ARG A 46 -7.45 -9.51 2.40
CA ARG A 46 -7.73 -8.76 1.17
C ARG A 46 -9.23 -8.68 0.94
N MET A 47 -9.75 -7.46 0.91
CA MET A 47 -11.14 -7.20 0.53
C MET A 47 -11.23 -7.09 -0.99
N HIS A 48 -12.17 -7.84 -1.58
CA HIS A 48 -12.44 -7.83 -3.00
C HIS A 48 -13.83 -7.24 -3.25
N LEU A 49 -13.88 -6.11 -3.94
CA LEU A 49 -15.12 -5.48 -4.35
C LEU A 49 -15.33 -5.77 -5.83
N ILE A 50 -16.38 -6.55 -6.13
CA ILE A 50 -16.83 -6.82 -7.49
C ILE A 50 -18.01 -5.86 -7.74
N PRO A 51 -17.83 -4.82 -8.57
CA PRO A 51 -18.94 -3.96 -8.98
C PRO A 51 -19.94 -4.75 -9.85
N ASP A 52 -20.98 -4.05 -10.34
CA ASP A 52 -21.94 -4.65 -11.27
C ASP A 52 -21.24 -5.35 -12.46
N LYS A 53 -21.85 -6.43 -12.97
CA LYS A 53 -21.29 -7.24 -14.05
C LYS A 53 -21.00 -6.45 -15.32
N ALA A 54 -21.70 -5.35 -15.58
CA ALA A 54 -21.41 -4.43 -16.69
C ALA A 54 -20.01 -3.81 -16.58
N PHE A 55 -19.45 -3.73 -15.37
CA PHE A 55 -18.08 -3.31 -15.12
C PHE A 55 -17.17 -4.53 -15.05
N ASN A 56 -16.52 -4.85 -16.18
CA ASN A 56 -15.59 -5.97 -16.29
C ASN A 56 -14.29 -5.74 -15.51
N GLY A 57 -14.35 -5.81 -14.18
CA GLY A 57 -13.22 -5.54 -13.31
C GLY A 57 -13.51 -5.80 -11.85
N HIS A 58 -12.51 -5.57 -11.01
CA HIS A 58 -12.65 -5.63 -9.56
C HIS A 58 -11.70 -4.65 -8.89
N PHE A 59 -12.05 -4.29 -7.65
CA PHE A 59 -11.28 -3.41 -6.81
C PHE A 59 -10.77 -4.19 -5.59
N ASN A 60 -9.52 -3.99 -5.24
CA ASN A 60 -8.92 -4.62 -4.08
C ASN A 60 -8.50 -3.55 -3.08
N VAL A 61 -8.82 -3.80 -1.82
CA VAL A 61 -8.36 -3.00 -0.69
C VAL A 61 -7.47 -3.90 0.17
N LEU A 62 -6.22 -3.47 0.32
CA LEU A 62 -5.22 -4.11 1.16
C LEU A 62 -4.90 -3.14 2.29
N ARG A 63 -5.09 -3.56 3.55
CA ARG A 63 -4.87 -2.72 4.73
C ARG A 63 -3.85 -3.41 5.62
N GLY A 64 -2.97 -2.61 6.22
CA GLY A 64 -2.05 -3.16 7.20
C GLY A 64 -1.30 -2.11 7.98
N TYR A 65 -0.62 -2.61 9.02
CA TYR A 65 0.24 -1.89 9.93
C TYR A 65 1.54 -2.67 10.11
N ILE A 66 2.67 -1.97 10.09
CA ILE A 66 4.01 -2.52 10.30
C ILE A 66 4.60 -1.82 11.53
N GLU A 67 4.70 -2.55 12.65
CA GLU A 67 5.08 -1.98 13.95
C GLU A 67 6.48 -1.36 13.96
N PRO A 68 7.54 -2.02 13.44
CA PRO A 68 8.89 -1.46 13.49
C PRO A 68 9.05 -0.16 12.69
N LEU A 69 8.18 0.06 11.70
CA LEU A 69 8.17 1.28 10.90
C LEU A 69 7.24 2.35 11.49
N GLY A 70 6.34 2.00 12.41
CA GLY A 70 5.30 2.88 12.92
C GLY A 70 4.32 3.35 11.83
N LEU A 71 4.16 2.57 10.75
CA LEU A 71 3.36 2.95 9.58
C LEU A 71 2.14 2.06 9.42
N ALA A 72 0.98 2.71 9.19
CA ALA A 72 -0.24 2.08 8.73
C ALA A 72 -0.62 2.63 7.35
N GLY A 73 -1.23 1.78 6.51
CA GLY A 73 -1.57 2.20 5.16
C GLY A 73 -2.63 1.33 4.51
N VAL A 74 -3.17 1.87 3.42
CA VAL A 74 -4.08 1.16 2.52
C VAL A 74 -3.56 1.24 1.08
N LYS A 75 -3.59 0.11 0.38
CA LYS A 75 -3.31 0.04 -1.05
C LYS A 75 -4.57 -0.37 -1.80
N ASN A 76 -4.95 0.48 -2.75
CA ASN A 76 -6.07 0.25 -3.65
C ASN A 76 -5.56 -0.17 -5.02
N ARG A 77 -6.14 -1.24 -5.58
CA ARG A 77 -5.83 -1.68 -6.95
C ARG A 77 -7.11 -1.97 -7.72
N ARG A 78 -7.31 -1.25 -8.82
CA ARG A 78 -8.26 -1.61 -9.88
C ARG A 78 -7.58 -2.60 -10.83
N ARG A 79 -8.26 -3.71 -11.14
CA ARG A 79 -7.88 -4.57 -12.26
C ARG A 79 -9.07 -4.66 -13.21
N LEU A 80 -8.86 -4.21 -14.45
CA LEU A 80 -9.77 -4.51 -15.55
C LEU A 80 -9.54 -5.96 -15.96
N ARG A 81 -10.62 -6.73 -16.12
CA ARG A 81 -10.54 -8.00 -16.85
C ARG A 81 -10.51 -7.59 -18.33
N GLN A 82 -9.49 -8.06 -19.05
CA GLN A 82 -9.49 -8.03 -20.51
C GLN A 82 -10.51 -9.05 -21.01
#